data_AF-A0A436CTU8-F1
#
_entry.id   AF-A0A436CTU8-F1
#
_cell.length_a   1.000
_cell.length_b   1.000
_cell.length_c   1.000
_cell.angle_alpha   90.00
_cell.angle_beta   90.00
_cell.angle_gamma   90.00
#
_symmetry.space_group_name_H-M   'P 1'
#
loop_
_entity.id
_entity.type
_entity.pdbx_description
1 polymer ?
#
loop_
_entity_poly.entity_id
_entity_poly.type
_entity_poly.pdbx_seq_one_letter_code
_entity_poly.pdbx_strand_id
1 'polypeptide(L)'
;MRVAIIDYGSGNLRSATKAFERAAREAGIVAQIDLTADAERVRTADRIVLPGVGAYADCAAGLQAVEGMREAVEDVAIVKGRPFLGICVGMQLMSQRGLEKTITEGFGWISGDVKEIMPSDPALKIPQIGWNTIELKRQHPLFAGIPTGTNGLHAYFVHSYHLDARKPDEVLAVADYGGPVTA
;
A
#
# COMPACT_ATOMS: atom_id res chain seq x y z
N MET A 1 -19.61 9.98 2.56
CA MET A 1 -18.46 9.83 1.63
C MET A 1 -18.44 8.40 1.07
N ARG A 2 -17.87 8.18 -0.11
CA ARG A 2 -17.63 6.84 -0.66
C ARG A 2 -16.13 6.52 -0.65
N VAL A 3 -15.79 5.35 -0.11
CA VAL A 3 -14.45 4.77 -0.18
C VAL A 3 -14.53 3.57 -1.12
N ALA A 4 -13.86 3.65 -2.27
CA ALA A 4 -13.79 2.52 -3.19
C ALA A 4 -12.55 1.67 -2.89
N ILE A 5 -12.78 0.38 -2.62
CA ILE A 5 -11.73 -0.64 -2.54
C ILE A 5 -11.70 -1.32 -3.91
N ILE A 6 -10.56 -1.24 -4.57
CA ILE A 6 -10.40 -1.69 -5.95
C ILE A 6 -10.29 -3.22 -5.95
N ASP A 7 -11.21 -3.87 -6.66
CA ASP A 7 -11.19 -5.29 -6.95
C ASP A 7 -10.67 -5.50 -8.38
N TYR A 8 -9.46 -6.02 -8.49
CA TYR A 8 -8.87 -6.44 -9.75
C TYR A 8 -8.46 -7.92 -9.71
N GLY A 9 -9.04 -8.69 -8.79
CA GLY A 9 -8.76 -10.11 -8.60
C GLY A 9 -7.56 -10.45 -7.72
N SER A 10 -6.96 -9.48 -7.02
CA SER A 10 -5.89 -9.70 -6.04
C SER A 10 -6.15 -8.99 -4.71
N GLY A 11 -5.59 -9.55 -3.63
CA GLY A 11 -5.68 -9.01 -2.28
C GLY A 11 -6.60 -9.80 -1.35
N ASN A 12 -6.49 -9.54 -0.05
CA ASN A 12 -7.43 -10.05 0.95
C ASN A 12 -8.65 -9.12 1.06
N LEU A 13 -9.42 -9.04 -0.02
CA LEU A 13 -10.51 -8.07 -0.22
C LEU A 13 -11.53 -8.12 0.91
N ARG A 14 -11.92 -9.32 1.34
CA ARG A 14 -12.90 -9.49 2.42
C ARG A 14 -12.40 -8.86 3.73
N SER A 15 -11.14 -9.10 4.09
CA SER A 15 -10.59 -8.55 5.34
C SER A 15 -10.41 -7.03 5.24
N ALA A 16 -9.94 -6.53 4.10
CA ALA A 16 -9.84 -5.09 3.86
C ALA A 16 -11.22 -4.42 3.98
N THR A 17 -12.23 -4.90 3.26
CA THR A 17 -13.60 -4.36 3.32
C THR A 17 -14.15 -4.35 4.74
N LYS A 18 -14.00 -5.46 5.50
CA LYS A 18 -14.47 -5.52 6.89
C LYS A 18 -13.68 -4.61 7.84
N ALA A 19 -12.38 -4.42 7.62
CA ALA A 19 -11.58 -3.48 8.40
C ALA A 19 -12.05 -2.04 8.16
N PHE A 20 -12.29 -1.64 6.92
CA PHE A 20 -12.79 -0.30 6.59
C PHE A 20 -14.22 -0.06 7.10
N GLU A 21 -15.12 -1.02 6.96
CA GLU A 21 -16.48 -0.94 7.52
C GLU A 21 -16.44 -0.75 9.04
N ARG A 22 -15.58 -1.52 9.72
CA ARG A 22 -15.40 -1.43 11.17
C ARG A 22 -14.79 -0.09 11.58
N ALA A 23 -13.72 0.35 10.93
CA ALA A 23 -13.06 1.61 11.21
C ALA A 23 -14.00 2.81 11.03
N ALA A 24 -14.78 2.83 9.94
CA ALA A 24 -15.77 3.88 9.71
C ALA A 24 -16.82 3.93 10.83
N ARG A 25 -17.35 2.76 11.23
CA ARG A 25 -18.34 2.67 12.32
C ARG A 25 -17.76 3.11 13.67
N GLU A 26 -16.57 2.63 14.04
CA GLU A 26 -15.94 2.94 15.33
C GLU A 26 -15.50 4.40 15.42
N ALA A 27 -15.12 5.01 14.29
CA ALA A 27 -14.80 6.44 14.22
C ALA A 27 -16.03 7.35 14.04
N GLY A 28 -17.24 6.80 13.96
CA GLY A 28 -18.46 7.58 13.71
C GLY A 28 -18.50 8.26 12.33
N ILE A 29 -17.76 7.74 11.35
CA ILE A 29 -17.67 8.28 10.01
C ILE A 29 -18.75 7.66 9.13
N VAL A 30 -19.63 8.51 8.55
CA VAL A 30 -20.63 8.08 7.57
C VAL A 30 -19.95 7.86 6.20
N ALA A 31 -19.42 6.64 6.02
CA ALA A 31 -18.78 6.19 4.80
C ALA A 31 -19.48 4.96 4.21
N GLN A 32 -19.70 4.97 2.89
CA GLN A 32 -20.05 3.78 2.13
C GLN A 32 -18.75 3.12 1.66
N ILE A 33 -18.53 1.87 2.08
CA ILE A 33 -17.40 1.05 1.65
C ILE A 33 -17.84 0.25 0.42
N ASP A 34 -17.21 0.53 -0.72
CA ASP A 34 -17.60 0.02 -2.02
C ASP A 34 -16.48 -0.86 -2.58
N LEU A 35 -16.64 -2.18 -2.54
CA LEU A 35 -15.72 -3.10 -3.21
C LEU A 35 -16.13 -3.20 -4.68
N THR A 36 -15.26 -2.82 -5.61
CA THR A 36 -15.65 -2.70 -7.01
C THR A 36 -14.52 -2.93 -8.00
N ALA A 37 -14.86 -3.60 -9.10
CA ALA A 37 -14.05 -3.72 -10.31
C ALA A 37 -14.47 -2.72 -11.41
N ASP A 38 -15.37 -1.78 -11.10
CA ASP A 38 -15.86 -0.78 -12.04
C ASP A 38 -15.03 0.50 -11.96
N ALA A 39 -14.30 0.81 -13.02
CA ALA A 39 -13.44 1.98 -13.11
C ALA A 39 -14.19 3.31 -12.91
N GLU A 40 -15.45 3.42 -13.31
CA GLU A 40 -16.23 4.65 -13.11
C GLU A 40 -16.67 4.83 -11.66
N ARG A 41 -16.90 3.72 -10.96
CA ARG A 41 -17.08 3.74 -9.50
C ARG A 41 -15.79 4.08 -8.77
N VAL A 42 -14.62 3.76 -9.30
CA VAL A 42 -13.36 4.27 -8.75
C VAL A 42 -13.25 5.77 -9.03
N ARG A 43 -13.46 6.20 -10.27
CA ARG A 43 -13.30 7.59 -10.75
C ARG A 43 -14.11 8.62 -9.95
N THR A 44 -15.29 8.22 -9.49
CA THR A 44 -16.21 9.10 -8.75
C THR A 44 -16.07 9.01 -7.23
N ALA A 45 -15.24 8.09 -6.68
CA ALA A 45 -15.12 7.87 -5.23
C ALA A 45 -14.33 8.98 -4.50
N ASP A 46 -14.74 9.33 -3.28
CA ASP A 46 -14.08 10.39 -2.49
C ASP A 46 -12.67 9.99 -2.03
N ARG A 47 -12.44 8.68 -1.85
CA ARG A 47 -11.17 8.07 -1.47
C ARG A 47 -11.06 6.70 -2.12
N ILE A 48 -9.84 6.28 -2.43
CA ILE A 48 -9.58 4.98 -3.07
C ILE A 48 -8.53 4.18 -2.31
N VAL A 49 -8.72 2.87 -2.32
CA VAL A 49 -7.85 1.90 -1.66
C VAL A 49 -7.45 0.85 -2.67
N LEU A 50 -6.15 0.65 -2.85
CA LEU A 50 -5.59 -0.40 -3.70
C LEU A 50 -4.95 -1.47 -2.81
N PRO A 51 -5.65 -2.56 -2.48
CA PRO A 51 -5.01 -3.72 -1.86
C PRO A 51 -4.23 -4.54 -2.89
N GLY A 52 -3.24 -5.32 -2.46
CA GLY A 52 -2.59 -6.30 -3.34
C GLY A 52 -1.84 -7.37 -2.56
N VAL A 53 -1.91 -8.62 -3.02
CA VAL A 53 -1.20 -9.78 -2.44
C VAL A 53 -0.59 -10.61 -3.57
N GLY A 54 0.57 -11.21 -3.33
CA GLY A 54 1.26 -12.03 -4.33
C GLY A 54 2.37 -11.25 -5.01
N ALA A 55 2.68 -11.59 -6.25
CA ALA A 55 3.79 -10.99 -6.97
C ALA A 55 3.44 -9.60 -7.50
N TYR A 56 4.45 -8.72 -7.57
CA TYR A 56 4.34 -7.38 -8.14
C TYR A 56 3.78 -7.42 -9.57
N ALA A 57 4.38 -8.28 -10.42
CA ALA A 57 4.03 -8.39 -11.83
C ALA A 57 2.57 -8.85 -12.02
N ASP A 58 2.13 -9.83 -11.22
CA ASP A 58 0.76 -10.34 -11.27
C ASP A 58 -0.25 -9.26 -10.85
N CYS A 59 0.10 -8.45 -9.84
CA CYS A 59 -0.76 -7.35 -9.41
C CYS A 59 -0.86 -6.24 -10.46
N ALA A 60 0.27 -5.85 -11.07
CA ALA A 60 0.29 -4.88 -12.16
C ALA A 60 -0.54 -5.37 -13.36
N ALA A 61 -0.37 -6.63 -13.75
CA ALA A 61 -1.12 -7.25 -14.85
C ALA A 61 -2.62 -7.34 -14.56
N GLY A 62 -3.00 -7.76 -13.34
CA GLY A 62 -4.40 -7.83 -12.93
C GLY A 62 -5.08 -6.47 -12.95
N LEU A 63 -4.38 -5.41 -12.48
CA LEU A 63 -4.91 -4.04 -12.54
C LEU A 63 -5.09 -3.58 -13.99
N GLN A 64 -4.12 -3.86 -14.86
CA GLN A 64 -4.17 -3.52 -16.29
C GLN A 64 -5.27 -4.27 -17.05
N ALA A 65 -5.62 -5.48 -16.59
CA ALA A 65 -6.67 -6.31 -17.19
C ALA A 65 -8.09 -5.76 -16.97
N VAL A 66 -8.28 -4.88 -15.98
CA VAL A 66 -9.54 -4.17 -15.77
C VAL A 66 -9.54 -2.89 -16.60
N GLU A 67 -10.35 -2.86 -17.64
CA GLU A 67 -10.41 -1.74 -18.60
C GLU A 67 -10.63 -0.39 -17.90
N GLY A 68 -9.75 0.58 -18.17
CA GLY A 68 -9.83 1.94 -17.63
C GLY A 68 -9.48 2.08 -16.15
N MET A 69 -9.14 0.99 -15.45
CA MET A 69 -8.93 1.01 -14.00
C MET A 69 -7.67 1.79 -13.62
N ARG A 70 -6.56 1.58 -14.35
CA ARG A 70 -5.31 2.30 -14.10
C ARG A 70 -5.52 3.81 -14.24
N GLU A 71 -6.19 4.23 -15.31
CA GLU A 71 -6.50 5.62 -15.62
C GLU A 71 -7.47 6.23 -14.61
N ALA A 72 -8.44 5.44 -14.10
CA ALA A 72 -9.33 5.88 -13.03
C ALA A 72 -8.58 6.12 -11.71
N VAL A 73 -7.63 5.24 -11.37
CA VAL A 73 -6.78 5.38 -10.19
C VAL A 73 -5.89 6.62 -10.28
N GLU A 74 -5.21 6.82 -11.42
CA GLU A 74 -4.37 8.00 -11.66
C GLU A 74 -5.18 9.31 -11.64
N ASP A 75 -6.36 9.34 -12.26
CA ASP A 75 -7.25 10.50 -12.24
C ASP A 75 -7.67 10.86 -10.80
N VAL A 76 -8.04 9.87 -9.99
CA VAL A 76 -8.47 10.12 -8.61
C VAL A 76 -7.32 10.53 -7.70
N ALA A 77 -6.21 9.79 -7.72
CA ALA A 77 -5.10 10.01 -6.81
C ALA A 77 -4.28 11.27 -7.19
N ILE A 78 -3.97 11.44 -8.47
CA ILE A 78 -3.01 12.46 -8.94
C ILE A 78 -3.73 13.69 -9.48
N VAL A 79 -4.69 13.53 -10.40
CA VAL A 79 -5.35 14.68 -11.04
C VAL A 79 -6.29 15.38 -10.06
N LYS A 80 -7.13 14.63 -9.36
CA LYS A 80 -8.10 15.15 -8.38
C LYS A 80 -7.50 15.35 -6.98
N GLY A 81 -6.31 14.80 -6.72
CA GLY A 81 -5.65 14.87 -5.41
C GLY A 81 -6.46 14.24 -4.28
N ARG A 82 -7.29 13.23 -4.56
CA ARG A 82 -8.08 12.54 -3.53
C ARG A 82 -7.21 11.53 -2.78
N PRO A 83 -7.49 11.28 -1.48
CA PRO A 83 -6.71 10.32 -0.70
C PRO A 83 -6.68 8.92 -1.33
N PHE A 84 -5.47 8.41 -1.52
CA PHE A 84 -5.15 7.06 -1.96
C PHE A 84 -4.47 6.29 -0.84
N LEU A 85 -4.86 5.03 -0.63
CA LEU A 85 -4.14 4.10 0.26
C LEU A 85 -3.80 2.81 -0.50
N GLY A 86 -2.51 2.57 -0.71
CA GLY A 86 -1.99 1.28 -1.16
C GLY A 86 -1.72 0.35 0.02
N ILE A 87 -2.12 -0.92 -0.06
CA ILE A 87 -1.85 -1.92 0.99
C ILE A 87 -0.98 -3.03 0.40
N CYS A 88 0.17 -3.29 1.05
CA CYS A 88 1.15 -4.29 0.62
C CYS A 88 1.58 -4.06 -0.85
N VAL A 89 1.24 -4.94 -1.79
CA VAL A 89 1.61 -4.75 -3.20
C VAL A 89 0.95 -3.50 -3.79
N GLY A 90 -0.22 -3.10 -3.31
CA GLY A 90 -0.83 -1.84 -3.75
C GLY A 90 -0.03 -0.60 -3.36
N MET A 91 0.73 -0.63 -2.26
CA MET A 91 1.72 0.40 -1.92
C MET A 91 2.92 0.30 -2.88
N GLN A 92 3.41 -0.92 -3.11
CA GLN A 92 4.55 -1.17 -3.99
C GLN A 92 4.29 -0.69 -5.43
N LEU A 93 3.08 -0.84 -5.96
CA LEU A 93 2.71 -0.36 -7.29
C LEU A 93 2.84 1.16 -7.45
N MET A 94 2.88 1.94 -6.35
CA MET A 94 3.15 3.39 -6.41
C MET A 94 4.59 3.71 -6.88
N SER A 95 5.50 2.74 -6.80
CA SER A 95 6.90 2.86 -7.22
C SER A 95 7.06 2.98 -8.73
N GLN A 96 8.29 3.21 -9.18
CA GLN A 96 8.61 3.18 -10.62
C GLN A 96 8.57 1.76 -11.15
N ARG A 97 9.24 0.82 -10.48
CA ARG A 97 9.36 -0.55 -10.98
C ARG A 97 9.40 -1.57 -9.87
N GLY A 98 8.83 -2.75 -10.11
CA GLY A 98 9.09 -3.96 -9.34
C GLY A 98 10.17 -4.81 -9.98
N LEU A 99 11.10 -5.32 -9.17
CA LEU A 99 12.20 -6.18 -9.60
C LEU A 99 11.98 -7.65 -9.20
N GLU A 100 10.80 -7.99 -8.68
CA GLU A 100 10.44 -9.36 -8.32
C GLU A 100 10.33 -10.24 -9.57
N LYS A 101 11.33 -11.10 -9.80
CA LYS A 101 11.46 -12.07 -10.90
C LYS A 101 11.56 -11.46 -12.30
N THR A 102 10.80 -10.42 -12.60
CA THR A 102 10.78 -9.72 -13.88
C THR A 102 10.55 -8.23 -13.63
N ILE A 103 11.30 -7.39 -14.34
CA ILE A 103 11.16 -5.94 -14.24
C ILE A 103 9.78 -5.53 -14.76
N THR A 104 8.97 -4.92 -13.91
CA THR A 104 7.60 -4.50 -14.23
C THR A 104 7.38 -3.06 -13.81
N GLU A 105 6.84 -2.23 -14.70
CA GLU A 105 6.54 -0.83 -14.39
C GLU A 105 5.35 -0.69 -13.43
N GLY A 106 5.47 0.24 -12.48
CA GLY A 106 4.39 0.66 -11.58
C GLY A 106 3.67 1.90 -12.09
N PHE A 107 3.11 2.66 -11.15
CA PHE A 107 2.54 3.98 -11.40
C PHE A 107 3.62 5.06 -11.56
N GLY A 108 4.79 4.89 -10.96
CA GLY A 108 5.88 5.84 -11.04
C GLY A 108 5.67 7.12 -10.23
N TRP A 109 4.75 7.11 -9.26
CA TRP A 109 4.47 8.27 -8.39
C TRP A 109 5.57 8.51 -7.36
N ILE A 110 6.19 7.43 -6.87
CA ILE A 110 7.31 7.46 -5.93
C ILE A 110 8.56 6.99 -6.65
N SER A 111 9.64 7.79 -6.56
CA SER A 111 10.90 7.45 -7.20
C SER A 111 11.57 6.31 -6.43
N GLY A 112 11.83 5.19 -7.09
CA GLY A 112 12.37 4.01 -6.44
C GLY A 112 11.91 2.73 -7.09
N ASP A 113 12.61 1.64 -6.75
CA ASP A 113 12.29 0.30 -7.20
C ASP A 113 11.85 -0.56 -6.00
N VAL A 114 10.95 -1.50 -6.24
CA VAL A 114 10.61 -2.53 -5.28
C VAL A 114 11.58 -3.70 -5.46
N LYS A 115 12.46 -3.90 -4.48
CA LYS A 115 13.58 -4.85 -4.52
C LYS A 115 13.55 -5.80 -3.32
N GLU A 116 14.28 -6.90 -3.44
CA GLU A 116 14.37 -7.89 -2.38
C GLU A 116 15.03 -7.29 -1.13
N ILE A 117 14.49 -7.62 0.04
CA ILE A 117 15.07 -7.21 1.31
C ILE A 117 16.38 -7.98 1.52
N MET A 118 17.45 -7.26 1.82
CA MET A 118 18.76 -7.83 2.14
C MET A 118 19.16 -7.42 3.56
N PRO A 119 18.73 -8.16 4.60
CA PRO A 119 19.08 -7.85 5.98
C PRO A 119 20.59 -7.94 6.18
N SER A 120 21.15 -7.00 6.95
CA SER A 120 22.55 -7.02 7.37
C SER A 120 22.85 -8.15 8.37
N ASP A 121 21.85 -8.58 9.14
CA ASP A 121 21.93 -9.77 9.99
C ASP A 121 21.54 -11.02 9.19
N PRO A 122 22.49 -11.94 8.91
CA PRO A 122 22.22 -13.16 8.14
C PRO A 122 21.31 -14.16 8.89
N ALA A 123 21.05 -13.97 10.18
CA ALA A 123 20.11 -14.80 10.93
C ALA A 123 18.65 -14.46 10.63
N LEU A 124 18.37 -13.27 10.09
CA LEU A 124 17.03 -12.84 9.73
C LEU A 124 16.55 -13.55 8.46
N LYS A 125 15.33 -14.11 8.52
CA LYS A 125 14.73 -14.88 7.43
C LYS A 125 14.00 -13.97 6.45
N ILE A 126 13.97 -14.35 5.18
CA ILE A 126 13.14 -13.76 4.13
C ILE A 126 12.06 -14.78 3.72
N PRO A 127 10.77 -14.39 3.62
CA PRO A 127 10.19 -13.06 3.89
C PRO A 127 10.29 -12.62 5.36
N GLN A 128 10.23 -11.31 5.61
CA GLN A 128 9.88 -10.77 6.92
C GLN A 128 8.45 -11.19 7.24
N ILE A 129 8.27 -12.09 8.21
CA ILE A 129 6.94 -12.51 8.70
C ILE A 129 6.85 -12.24 10.20
N GLY A 130 5.96 -11.33 10.59
CA GLY A 130 5.67 -11.12 12.00
C GLY A 130 5.26 -9.69 12.33
N TRP A 131 5.19 -9.43 13.63
CA TRP A 131 4.85 -8.13 14.19
C TRP A 131 6.12 -7.31 14.36
N ASN A 132 6.15 -6.09 13.80
CA ASN A 132 7.27 -5.18 13.92
C ASN A 132 6.76 -3.75 14.23
N THR A 133 7.59 -2.95 14.86
CA THR A 133 7.31 -1.53 15.14
C THR A 133 7.63 -0.68 13.92
N ILE A 134 6.89 0.41 13.77
CA ILE A 134 7.12 1.42 12.73
C ILE A 134 7.78 2.65 13.36
N GLU A 135 8.81 3.19 12.73
CA GLU A 135 9.45 4.47 13.05
C GLU A 135 9.05 5.52 12.02
N LEU A 136 8.55 6.68 12.49
CA LEU A 136 8.18 7.79 11.63
C LEU A 136 9.37 8.73 11.37
N LYS A 137 9.58 9.10 10.12
CA LYS A 137 10.58 10.12 9.74
C LYS A 137 10.07 11.54 9.94
N ARG A 138 8.75 11.74 9.97
CA ARG A 138 8.08 13.00 10.29
C ARG A 138 6.67 12.75 10.79
N GLN A 139 6.09 13.73 11.47
CA GLN A 139 4.68 13.68 11.88
C GLN A 139 3.77 13.69 10.64
N HIS A 140 2.69 12.90 10.69
CA HIS A 140 1.73 12.83 9.60
C HIS A 140 0.34 12.43 10.10
N PRO A 141 -0.75 13.01 9.56
CA PRO A 141 -2.12 12.74 10.02
C PRO A 141 -2.53 11.26 10.00
N LEU A 142 -1.97 10.46 9.09
CA LEU A 142 -2.23 9.01 9.00
C LEU A 142 -1.91 8.27 10.31
N PHE A 143 -0.91 8.74 11.06
CA PHE A 143 -0.45 8.12 12.30
C PHE A 143 -0.94 8.86 13.55
N ALA A 144 -1.87 9.81 13.42
CA ALA A 144 -2.41 10.53 14.56
C ALA A 144 -3.07 9.57 15.56
N GLY A 145 -2.62 9.59 16.82
CA GLY A 145 -3.13 8.72 17.88
C GLY A 145 -2.61 7.27 17.83
N ILE A 146 -1.66 6.95 16.94
CA ILE A 146 -1.02 5.63 16.87
C ILE A 146 0.40 5.74 17.46
N PRO A 147 0.68 5.15 18.63
CA PRO A 147 2.03 5.11 19.17
C PRO A 147 2.99 4.36 18.25
N THR A 148 4.10 5.00 17.86
CA THR A 148 5.16 4.46 16.99
C THR A 148 6.51 4.48 17.71
N GLY A 149 7.56 3.95 17.06
CA GLY A 149 8.90 3.78 17.62
C GLY A 149 9.06 2.47 18.39
N THR A 150 10.22 2.29 19.04
CA THR A 150 10.64 1.03 19.69
C THR A 150 9.66 0.52 20.75
N ASN A 151 8.96 1.43 21.43
CA ASN A 151 7.94 1.11 22.45
C ASN A 151 6.50 1.30 21.93
N GLY A 152 6.34 1.41 20.60
CA GLY A 152 5.06 1.68 19.95
C GLY A 152 4.22 0.42 19.72
N LEU A 153 3.08 0.63 19.08
CA LEU A 153 2.24 -0.47 18.58
C LEU A 153 2.94 -1.15 17.40
N HIS A 154 2.59 -2.42 17.22
CA HIS A 154 3.16 -3.24 16.16
C HIS A 154 2.20 -3.31 14.97
N ALA A 155 2.76 -3.31 13.77
CA ALA A 155 2.07 -3.69 12.54
C ALA A 155 2.52 -5.09 12.11
N TYR A 156 1.66 -5.82 11.41
CA TYR A 156 1.99 -7.14 10.88
C TYR A 156 2.58 -7.03 9.47
N PHE A 157 3.77 -7.60 9.27
CA PHE A 157 4.50 -7.61 8.02
C PHE A 157 4.57 -9.04 7.48
N VAL A 158 4.39 -9.18 6.15
CA VAL A 158 4.59 -10.42 5.40
C VAL A 158 5.05 -10.09 3.98
N HIS A 159 6.36 -9.91 3.79
CA HIS A 159 6.92 -9.52 2.50
C HIS A 159 8.41 -9.89 2.35
N SER A 160 8.81 -10.25 1.14
CA SER A 160 10.23 -10.44 0.77
C SER A 160 10.83 -9.22 0.08
N TYR A 161 9.97 -8.33 -0.43
CA TYR A 161 10.36 -7.15 -1.21
C TYR A 161 9.91 -5.88 -0.48
N HIS A 162 10.66 -4.80 -0.64
CA HIS A 162 10.32 -3.49 -0.11
C HIS A 162 10.52 -2.42 -1.18
N LEU A 163 9.78 -1.32 -1.08
CA LEU A 163 10.04 -0.13 -1.88
C LEU A 163 11.32 0.54 -1.37
N ASP A 164 12.35 0.57 -2.21
CA ASP A 164 13.58 1.32 -2.00
C ASP A 164 13.45 2.70 -2.67
N ALA A 165 12.78 3.61 -1.96
CA ALA A 165 12.56 4.96 -2.46
C ALA A 165 13.89 5.74 -2.54
N ARG A 166 14.15 6.33 -3.69
CA ARG A 166 15.37 7.12 -3.95
C ARG A 166 15.38 8.46 -3.23
N LYS A 167 14.19 9.03 -3.00
CA LYS A 167 14.05 10.33 -2.34
C LYS A 167 13.61 10.14 -0.89
N PRO A 168 14.42 10.55 0.10
CA PRO A 168 14.09 10.37 1.51
C PRO A 168 12.81 11.06 1.96
N ASP A 169 12.42 12.17 1.32
CA ASP A 169 11.20 12.91 1.61
C ASP A 169 9.93 12.21 1.08
N GLU A 170 10.05 11.25 0.18
CA GLU A 170 8.95 10.39 -0.24
C GLU A 170 8.67 9.26 0.78
N VAL A 171 9.59 9.00 1.72
CA VAL A 171 9.44 7.99 2.78
C VAL A 171 8.94 8.64 4.06
N LEU A 172 7.74 8.25 4.49
CA LEU A 172 7.15 8.73 5.74
C LEU A 172 7.56 7.88 6.95
N ALA A 173 7.67 6.57 6.74
CA ALA A 173 7.84 5.61 7.81
C ALA A 173 8.73 4.44 7.37
N VAL A 174 9.43 3.85 8.34
CA VAL A 174 10.29 2.68 8.14
C VAL A 174 10.08 1.68 9.27
N ALA A 175 10.42 0.42 9.03
CA ALA A 175 10.66 -0.57 10.07
C ALA A 175 12.13 -1.02 9.98
N ASP A 176 12.73 -1.43 11.11
CA ASP A 176 14.05 -2.05 11.09
C ASP A 176 13.90 -3.58 10.98
N TYR A 177 14.54 -4.17 9.96
CA TYR A 177 14.62 -5.61 9.77
C TYR A 177 16.01 -6.00 9.27
N GLY A 178 17.03 -5.71 10.10
CA GLY A 178 18.44 -5.81 9.70
C GLY A 178 18.86 -4.67 8.78
N GLY A 179 18.22 -3.51 8.92
CA GLY A 179 18.30 -2.39 8.00
C GLY A 179 16.90 -1.77 7.79
N PRO A 180 16.83 -0.48 7.39
CA PRO A 180 15.56 0.20 7.20
C PRO A 180 14.81 -0.37 5.98
N VAL A 181 13.58 -0.80 6.19
CA VAL A 181 12.61 -1.15 5.15
C VAL A 181 11.44 -0.16 5.19
N THR A 182 10.96 0.27 4.03
CA THR A 182 9.81 1.18 3.92
C THR A 182 8.55 0.53 4.49
N ALA A 183 7.81 1.27 5.31
CA ALA A 183 6.61 0.83 6.02
C ALA A 183 5.40 1.75 5.80
#